data_AF-A0A0P8BGU7-F1
#
_entry.id   AF-A0A0P8BGU7-F1
#
_cell.length_a   1.000
_cell.length_b   1.000
_cell.length_c   1.000
_cell.angle_alpha   90.00
_cell.angle_beta   90.00
_cell.angle_gamma   90.00
#
_symmetry.space_group_name_H-M   'P 1'
#
loop_
_entity.id
_entity.type
_entity.pdbx_description
1 polymer ?
#
loop_
_entity_poly.entity_id
_entity_poly.type
_entity_poly.pdbx_seq_one_letter_code
_entity_poly.pdbx_strand_id
1 'polypeptide(L)'
;MFLLRKKTWQRWERLVFACGLSTLTIAINAVGWLQPLEWFVVDQFFRMRTSQRTDPRILIITIDESDLNYVGDWPIPDNLLADFLATVNSYNPRGIGLDVYRNLPVGNGHDDLVEVFDSTPLLVGVEKVIGEVIGPPLGADPEHQVGMSDVVVDDDGRVRRGLLAVQTEEGKRKYGLAMRLALTYLEEENIYPNVVNDRLILGKATLRRLQHNDGGYANADVGGSQVLIDFPSNPNFFDTVSMTAILNGDVSDDQIRNRVVLIGPIATSLNDFFYTPMSRTVEMPGVFVHAHIVSQVLESALDGRRVLHGVQAWIGMLWTFLLTCIASQIFYLIDQHKQTYRRRSFLVIGWLVPCLGLGVFIIAYGLFNFGYWIPIAAPMLSISCLSISSILRQNKQLEGLASYDELTQIPNRRTFDGFLQSLVNQEKAFVLVLCDVDYFKRYNDTYGHLAGDACLKAIAQTLKKGTRNSDLAARYGGEEFALVLPDTDIEMTYHILERIQKQLASLEILHEGSEVNPYVTISFGIAFVDVAKSITSKELIAEADSALYQAKRLGRNRFFYQS
;
A
#
# COMPACT_ATOMS: atom_id res chain seq x y z
N MET A 1 -1.35 -3.45 42.11
CA MET A 1 -2.15 -4.46 41.35
C MET A 1 -3.00 -3.84 40.23
N PHE A 2 -3.78 -2.78 40.49
CA PHE A 2 -4.66 -2.14 39.49
C PHE A 2 -3.94 -1.56 38.25
N LEU A 3 -2.81 -0.87 38.42
CA LEU A 3 -2.03 -0.30 37.32
C LEU A 3 -1.42 -1.37 36.38
N LEU A 4 -0.99 -2.50 36.95
CA LEU A 4 -0.49 -3.65 36.17
C LEU A 4 -1.62 -4.25 35.34
N ARG A 5 -2.81 -4.45 35.94
CA ARG A 5 -4.01 -4.96 35.25
C ARG A 5 -4.48 -4.04 34.12
N LYS A 6 -4.36 -2.72 34.30
CA LYS A 6 -4.68 -1.71 33.27
C LYS A 6 -3.67 -1.71 32.11
N LYS A 7 -2.37 -1.83 32.39
CA LYS A 7 -1.33 -1.93 31.35
C LYS A 7 -1.46 -3.22 30.53
N THR A 8 -1.73 -4.35 31.18
CA THR A 8 -1.95 -5.63 30.49
C THR A 8 -3.20 -5.57 29.62
N TRP A 9 -4.29 -4.96 30.09
CA TRP A 9 -5.52 -4.81 29.33
C TRP A 9 -5.32 -3.99 28.04
N GLN A 10 -4.65 -2.83 28.14
CA GLN A 10 -4.32 -2.00 26.98
C GLN A 10 -3.43 -2.71 25.94
N ARG A 11 -2.55 -3.61 26.38
CA ARG A 11 -1.72 -4.42 25.50
C ARG A 11 -2.57 -5.41 24.70
N TRP A 12 -3.52 -6.07 25.37
CA TRP A 12 -4.45 -7.01 24.73
C TRP A 12 -5.37 -6.31 23.73
N GLU A 13 -5.95 -5.16 24.07
CA GLU A 13 -6.78 -4.38 23.14
C GLU A 13 -6.06 -4.05 21.83
N ARG A 14 -4.77 -3.70 21.89
CA ARG A 14 -3.96 -3.40 20.70
C ARG A 14 -3.63 -4.63 19.88
N LEU A 15 -3.41 -5.78 20.52
CA LEU A 15 -3.20 -7.04 19.83
C LEU A 15 -4.46 -7.50 19.11
N VAL A 16 -5.62 -7.42 19.77
CA VAL A 16 -6.92 -7.72 19.14
C VAL A 16 -7.17 -6.79 17.95
N PHE A 17 -6.91 -5.49 18.10
CA PHE A 17 -7.00 -4.54 16.99
C PHE A 17 -6.05 -4.90 15.83
N ALA A 18 -4.81 -5.26 16.13
CA ALA A 18 -3.83 -5.68 15.12
C ALA A 18 -4.25 -6.96 14.39
N CYS A 19 -4.82 -7.94 15.10
CA CYS A 19 -5.35 -9.16 14.50
C CYS A 19 -6.51 -8.85 13.55
N GLY A 20 -7.46 -8.01 13.98
CA GLY A 20 -8.57 -7.57 13.12
C GLY A 20 -8.08 -6.79 11.89
N LEU A 21 -7.14 -5.87 12.09
CA LEU A 21 -6.55 -5.08 11.00
C LEU A 21 -5.80 -5.95 9.99
N SER A 22 -4.95 -6.88 10.46
CA SER A 22 -4.24 -7.80 9.57
C SER A 22 -5.19 -8.67 8.76
N THR A 23 -6.27 -9.16 9.38
CA THR A 23 -7.33 -9.93 8.70
C THR A 23 -7.97 -9.10 7.59
N LEU A 24 -8.31 -7.84 7.87
CA LEU A 24 -8.88 -6.92 6.89
C LEU A 24 -7.91 -6.66 5.73
N THR A 25 -6.64 -6.37 6.02
CA THR A 25 -5.64 -6.12 4.96
C THR A 25 -5.34 -7.36 4.12
N ILE A 26 -5.37 -8.55 4.73
CA ILE A 26 -5.26 -9.83 4.01
C ILE A 26 -6.45 -10.02 3.07
N ALA A 27 -7.67 -9.71 3.52
CA ALA A 27 -8.86 -9.79 2.67
C ALA A 27 -8.80 -8.81 1.49
N ILE A 28 -8.36 -7.57 1.72
CA ILE A 28 -8.14 -6.57 0.65
C ILE A 28 -7.10 -7.09 -0.36
N ASN A 29 -6.02 -7.71 0.11
CA ASN A 29 -5.01 -8.30 -0.77
C ASN A 29 -5.55 -9.48 -1.57
N ALA A 30 -6.35 -10.36 -0.95
CA ALA A 30 -6.92 -11.55 -1.60
C ALA A 30 -7.90 -11.22 -2.74
N VAL A 31 -8.52 -10.03 -2.71
CA VAL A 31 -9.38 -9.52 -3.79
C VAL A 31 -8.57 -8.79 -4.88
N GLY A 32 -7.27 -8.57 -4.68
CA GLY A 32 -6.37 -7.99 -5.69
C GLY A 32 -6.25 -6.47 -5.67
N TRP A 33 -6.86 -5.77 -4.71
CA TRP A 33 -6.78 -4.30 -4.65
C TRP A 33 -5.37 -3.76 -4.45
N LEU A 34 -4.46 -4.57 -3.88
CA LEU A 34 -3.06 -4.20 -3.67
C LEU A 34 -2.12 -4.70 -4.78
N GLN A 35 -2.62 -5.50 -5.72
CA GLN A 35 -1.82 -6.13 -6.78
C GLN A 35 -1.03 -5.11 -7.63
N PRO A 36 -1.58 -3.95 -8.03
CA PRO A 36 -0.80 -2.96 -8.78
C PRO A 36 0.42 -2.42 -8.01
N LEU A 37 0.30 -2.29 -6.67
CA LEU A 37 1.42 -1.88 -5.82
C LEU A 37 2.47 -2.99 -5.70
N GLU A 38 2.04 -4.25 -5.60
CA GLU A 38 2.96 -5.39 -5.56
C GLU A 38 3.73 -5.54 -6.86
N TRP A 39 3.07 -5.39 -8.01
CA TRP A 39 3.70 -5.39 -9.33
C TRP A 39 4.67 -4.23 -9.48
N PHE A 40 4.29 -3.03 -9.04
CA PHE A 40 5.21 -1.90 -9.03
C PHE A 40 6.49 -2.20 -8.24
N VAL A 41 6.37 -2.81 -7.06
CA VAL A 41 7.51 -3.17 -6.20
C VAL A 41 8.38 -4.24 -6.85
N VAL A 42 7.81 -5.33 -7.33
CA VAL A 42 8.60 -6.42 -7.91
C VAL A 42 9.35 -5.94 -9.16
N ASP A 43 8.75 -5.04 -9.94
CA ASP A 43 9.40 -4.42 -11.08
C ASP A 43 10.58 -3.52 -10.66
N GLN A 44 10.50 -2.86 -9.48
CA GLN A 44 11.69 -2.20 -8.93
C GLN A 44 12.76 -3.21 -8.56
N PHE A 45 12.39 -4.35 -7.98
CA PHE A 45 13.36 -5.38 -7.61
C PHE A 45 14.13 -5.89 -8.83
N PHE A 46 13.47 -6.12 -9.96
CA PHE A 46 14.16 -6.45 -11.22
C PHE A 46 15.14 -5.36 -11.64
N ARG A 47 14.73 -4.09 -11.63
CA ARG A 47 15.59 -2.96 -12.03
C ARG A 47 16.77 -2.67 -11.09
N MET A 48 16.66 -3.04 -9.83
CA MET A 48 17.74 -2.87 -8.85
C MET A 48 18.78 -3.99 -8.90
N ARG A 49 18.48 -5.13 -9.52
CA ARG A 49 19.44 -6.22 -9.66
C ARG A 49 20.64 -5.76 -10.47
N THR A 50 21.82 -6.17 -10.04
CA THR A 50 23.08 -5.98 -10.76
C THR A 50 23.67 -7.35 -11.07
N SER A 51 23.63 -7.71 -12.35
CA SER A 51 24.22 -8.93 -12.89
C SER A 51 25.02 -8.56 -14.13
N GLN A 52 26.27 -9.03 -14.19
CA GLN A 52 27.11 -8.98 -15.39
C GLN A 52 27.15 -10.33 -16.13
N ARG A 53 26.24 -11.24 -15.77
CA ARG A 53 26.18 -12.56 -16.39
C ARG A 53 25.76 -12.44 -17.86
N THR A 54 26.19 -13.41 -18.63
CA THR A 54 25.73 -13.71 -19.99
C THR A 54 25.36 -15.19 -20.06
N ASP A 55 24.54 -15.59 -21.04
CA ASP A 55 24.28 -17.00 -21.31
C ASP A 55 24.90 -17.41 -22.65
N PRO A 56 26.07 -18.07 -22.63
CA PRO A 56 26.76 -18.46 -23.87
C PRO A 56 26.04 -19.58 -24.62
N ARG A 57 25.05 -20.26 -24.02
CA ARG A 57 24.35 -21.37 -24.66
C ARG A 57 23.31 -20.91 -25.69
N ILE A 58 22.96 -19.63 -25.72
CA ILE A 58 21.88 -19.10 -26.56
C ILE A 58 22.42 -17.99 -27.45
N LEU A 59 22.16 -18.08 -28.75
CA LEU A 59 22.37 -17.04 -29.75
C LEU A 59 21.01 -16.56 -30.25
N ILE A 60 20.85 -15.24 -30.41
CA ILE A 60 19.67 -14.69 -31.09
C ILE A 60 20.07 -14.19 -32.47
N ILE A 61 19.45 -14.74 -33.52
CA ILE A 61 19.54 -14.18 -34.87
C ILE A 61 18.36 -13.23 -35.06
N THR A 62 18.67 -11.95 -35.23
CA THR A 62 17.67 -10.89 -35.32
C THR A 62 17.30 -10.61 -36.76
N ILE A 63 16.01 -10.38 -37.02
CA ILE A 63 15.51 -9.86 -38.29
C ILE A 63 15.09 -8.41 -38.07
N ASP A 64 15.92 -7.46 -38.48
CA ASP A 64 15.70 -6.03 -38.32
C ASP A 64 15.20 -5.35 -39.62
N GLU A 65 14.97 -4.04 -39.57
CA GLU A 65 14.49 -3.29 -40.76
C GLU A 65 15.49 -3.36 -41.93
N SER A 66 16.79 -3.48 -41.67
CA SER A 66 17.80 -3.62 -42.72
C SER A 66 17.71 -4.98 -43.40
N ASP A 67 17.44 -6.04 -42.63
CA ASP A 67 17.18 -7.38 -43.17
C ASP A 67 15.90 -7.38 -44.03
N LEU A 68 14.82 -6.74 -43.57
CA LEU A 68 13.58 -6.61 -44.36
C LEU A 68 13.81 -5.85 -45.67
N ASN A 69 14.61 -4.78 -45.64
CA ASN A 69 14.96 -4.04 -46.85
C ASN A 69 15.87 -4.82 -47.79
N TYR A 70 16.77 -5.67 -47.26
CA TYR A 70 17.62 -6.55 -48.05
C TYR A 70 16.79 -7.62 -48.78
N VAL A 71 15.83 -8.23 -48.08
CA VAL A 71 14.91 -9.23 -48.67
C VAL A 71 13.93 -8.59 -49.64
N GLY A 72 13.42 -7.39 -49.31
CA GLY A 72 12.48 -6.63 -50.12
C GLY A 72 11.01 -7.09 -50.03
N ASP A 73 10.71 -8.09 -49.18
CA ASP A 73 9.36 -8.62 -48.97
C ASP A 73 9.18 -9.14 -47.53
N TRP A 74 7.94 -9.08 -47.01
CA TRP A 74 7.55 -9.68 -45.73
C TRP A 74 6.12 -10.25 -45.80
N PRO A 75 5.91 -11.52 -45.41
CA PRO A 75 6.89 -12.44 -44.82
C PRO A 75 8.00 -12.86 -45.79
N ILE A 76 9.19 -13.20 -45.27
CA ILE A 76 10.34 -13.65 -46.08
C ILE A 76 9.94 -14.84 -46.98
N PRO A 77 10.20 -14.81 -48.30
CA PRO A 77 9.90 -15.92 -49.21
C PRO A 77 10.51 -17.26 -48.78
N ASP A 78 9.77 -18.35 -49.00
CA ASP A 78 10.10 -19.68 -48.48
C ASP A 78 11.46 -20.20 -48.99
N ASN A 79 11.83 -19.96 -50.25
CA ASN A 79 13.13 -20.33 -50.81
C ASN A 79 14.30 -19.67 -50.05
N LEU A 80 14.21 -18.37 -49.77
CA LEU A 80 15.26 -17.65 -49.08
C LEU A 80 15.34 -18.06 -47.61
N LEU A 81 14.18 -18.31 -46.98
CA LEU A 81 14.13 -18.81 -45.62
C LEU A 81 14.72 -20.22 -45.53
N ALA A 82 14.44 -21.09 -46.49
CA ALA A 82 15.00 -22.44 -46.57
C ALA A 82 16.54 -22.39 -46.69
N ASP A 83 17.08 -21.59 -47.60
CA ASP A 83 18.54 -21.39 -47.76
C ASP A 83 19.18 -20.86 -46.47
N PHE A 84 18.53 -19.90 -45.82
CA PHE A 84 18.99 -19.34 -44.56
C PHE A 84 19.00 -20.38 -43.43
N LEU A 85 17.91 -21.14 -43.26
CA LEU A 85 17.80 -22.17 -42.22
C LEU A 85 18.77 -23.33 -42.46
N ALA A 86 18.95 -23.75 -43.71
CA ALA A 86 19.96 -24.74 -44.08
C ALA A 86 21.38 -24.25 -43.75
N THR A 87 21.66 -22.97 -44.00
CA THR A 87 22.93 -22.33 -43.63
C THR A 87 23.14 -22.34 -42.11
N VAL A 88 22.13 -21.93 -41.33
CA VAL A 88 22.20 -21.99 -39.86
C VAL A 88 22.42 -23.41 -39.36
N ASN A 89 21.71 -24.39 -39.93
CA ASN A 89 21.84 -25.80 -39.56
C ASN A 89 23.24 -26.37 -39.86
N SER A 90 23.90 -25.89 -40.93
CA SER A 90 25.25 -26.34 -41.31
C SER A 90 26.31 -26.10 -40.22
N TYR A 91 26.09 -25.11 -39.34
CA TYR A 91 26.96 -24.81 -38.19
C TYR A 91 26.77 -25.77 -36.99
N ASN A 92 25.84 -26.72 -37.07
CA ASN A 92 25.52 -27.70 -36.02
C ASN A 92 25.11 -27.06 -34.67
N PRO A 93 23.99 -26.31 -34.63
CA PRO A 93 23.39 -25.86 -33.38
C PRO A 93 22.75 -27.03 -32.62
N ARG A 94 22.39 -26.81 -31.34
CA ARG A 94 21.66 -27.79 -30.49
C ARG A 94 20.13 -27.61 -30.50
N GLY A 95 19.66 -26.66 -31.28
CA GLY A 95 18.25 -26.31 -31.40
C GLY A 95 18.10 -25.04 -32.21
N ILE A 96 17.14 -24.99 -33.12
CA ILE A 96 16.85 -23.82 -33.95
C ILE A 96 15.38 -23.46 -33.72
N GLY A 97 15.11 -22.30 -33.13
CA GLY A 97 13.77 -21.78 -32.96
C GLY A 97 13.46 -20.70 -33.98
N LEU A 98 12.43 -20.88 -34.79
CA LEU A 98 11.95 -19.90 -35.74
C LEU A 98 10.68 -19.24 -35.21
N ASP A 99 10.82 -18.04 -34.65
CA ASP A 99 9.72 -17.21 -34.14
C ASP A 99 9.09 -16.36 -35.25
N VAL A 100 8.69 -17.04 -36.33
CA VAL A 100 8.02 -16.46 -37.49
C VAL A 100 6.96 -17.43 -37.98
N TYR A 101 5.71 -16.97 -38.13
CA TYR A 101 4.63 -17.81 -38.61
C TYR A 101 4.84 -18.25 -40.07
N ARG A 102 4.72 -19.56 -40.31
CA ARG A 102 4.86 -20.20 -41.64
C ARG A 102 3.76 -21.21 -41.93
N ASN A 103 2.54 -20.89 -41.50
CA ASN A 103 1.36 -21.74 -41.67
C ASN A 103 0.82 -21.78 -43.11
N LEU A 104 1.27 -20.88 -43.97
CA LEU A 104 0.89 -20.79 -45.38
C LEU A 104 2.15 -20.63 -46.25
N PRO A 105 2.15 -21.12 -47.49
CA PRO A 105 3.24 -20.88 -48.43
C PRO A 105 3.44 -19.39 -48.71
N VAL A 106 4.70 -18.94 -48.75
CA VAL A 106 5.05 -17.54 -49.03
C VAL A 106 6.03 -17.47 -50.19
N GLY A 107 5.64 -16.81 -51.28
CA GLY A 107 6.49 -16.71 -52.47
C GLY A 107 6.71 -18.06 -53.16
N ASN A 108 7.96 -18.35 -53.52
CA ASN A 108 8.38 -19.60 -54.15
C ASN A 108 9.25 -20.42 -53.18
N GLY A 109 9.46 -21.71 -53.47
CA GLY A 109 10.34 -22.60 -52.67
C GLY A 109 9.70 -23.19 -51.42
N HIS A 110 8.37 -23.32 -51.44
CA HIS A 110 7.65 -23.94 -50.32
C HIS A 110 8.09 -25.39 -50.06
N ASP A 111 8.27 -26.16 -51.14
CA ASP A 111 8.74 -27.55 -51.05
C ASP A 111 10.15 -27.61 -50.44
N ASP A 112 11.02 -26.63 -50.75
CA ASP A 112 12.37 -26.52 -50.17
C ASP A 112 12.29 -26.29 -48.64
N LEU A 113 11.36 -25.44 -48.19
CA LEU A 113 11.15 -25.18 -46.76
C LEU A 113 10.60 -26.42 -46.03
N VAL A 114 9.69 -27.17 -46.65
CA VAL A 114 9.21 -28.45 -46.12
C VAL A 114 10.37 -29.45 -46.01
N GLU A 115 11.23 -29.54 -47.03
CA GLU A 115 12.42 -30.41 -46.99
C GLU A 115 13.40 -29.98 -45.87
N VAL A 116 13.53 -28.68 -45.59
CA VAL A 116 14.33 -28.20 -44.45
C VAL A 116 13.76 -28.67 -43.11
N PHE A 117 12.44 -28.62 -42.92
CA PHE A 117 11.82 -29.19 -41.72
C PHE A 117 12.05 -30.70 -41.62
N ASP A 118 11.87 -31.45 -42.72
CA ASP A 118 12.08 -32.90 -42.75
C ASP A 118 13.55 -33.28 -42.45
N SER A 119 14.51 -32.52 -42.99
CA SER A 119 15.95 -32.79 -42.86
C SER A 119 16.57 -32.23 -41.58
N THR A 120 15.86 -31.37 -40.84
CA THR A 120 16.37 -30.68 -39.64
C THR A 120 15.49 -30.94 -38.41
N PRO A 121 15.62 -32.10 -37.73
CA PRO A 121 14.81 -32.45 -36.56
C PRO A 121 14.90 -31.45 -35.39
N LEU A 122 16.00 -30.70 -35.31
CA LEU A 122 16.25 -29.68 -34.27
C LEU A 122 15.57 -28.33 -34.56
N LEU A 123 14.94 -28.17 -35.72
CA LEU A 123 14.18 -26.97 -36.10
C LEU A 123 12.80 -27.00 -35.47
N VAL A 124 12.47 -25.93 -34.76
CA VAL A 124 11.19 -25.72 -34.09
C VAL A 124 10.58 -24.44 -34.63
N GLY A 125 9.46 -24.55 -35.34
CA GLY A 125 8.66 -23.40 -35.74
C GLY A 125 7.54 -23.10 -34.75
N VAL A 126 6.84 -22.00 -35.01
CA VAL A 126 5.79 -21.49 -34.12
C VAL A 126 4.37 -21.69 -34.64
N GLU A 127 3.48 -21.94 -33.70
CA GLU A 127 2.03 -21.80 -33.85
C GLU A 127 1.49 -20.84 -32.78
N LYS A 128 0.26 -20.35 -32.97
CA LYS A 128 -0.44 -19.55 -31.97
C LYS A 128 -1.74 -20.24 -31.59
N VAL A 129 -1.95 -20.52 -30.31
CA VAL A 129 -3.11 -21.30 -29.84
C VAL A 129 -4.06 -20.50 -28.94
N ILE A 130 -3.65 -19.35 -28.43
CA ILE A 130 -4.47 -18.47 -27.59
C ILE A 130 -4.89 -17.23 -28.40
N GLY A 131 -6.18 -16.90 -28.35
CA GLY A 131 -6.74 -15.77 -29.08
C GLY A 131 -6.94 -16.07 -30.56
N GLU A 132 -6.32 -15.28 -31.45
CA GLU A 132 -6.34 -15.53 -32.89
C GLU A 132 -5.41 -16.71 -33.22
N VAL A 133 -6.01 -17.85 -33.53
CA VAL A 133 -5.30 -19.11 -33.75
C VAL A 133 -4.57 -19.08 -35.09
N ILE A 134 -3.28 -19.37 -35.07
CA ILE A 134 -2.42 -19.54 -36.25
C ILE A 134 -1.85 -20.95 -36.23
N GLY A 135 -2.03 -21.68 -37.31
CA GLY A 135 -1.57 -23.07 -37.41
C GLY A 135 -0.05 -23.22 -37.37
N PRO A 136 0.47 -24.45 -37.23
CA PRO A 136 1.90 -24.72 -37.29
C PRO A 136 2.45 -24.54 -38.72
N PRO A 137 3.79 -24.48 -38.87
CA PRO A 137 4.41 -24.54 -40.19
C PRO A 137 4.04 -25.82 -40.94
N LEU A 138 3.86 -25.69 -42.26
CA LEU A 138 3.64 -26.86 -43.12
C LEU A 138 4.92 -27.70 -43.18
N GLY A 139 4.80 -29.03 -43.07
CA GLY A 139 5.92 -29.96 -43.05
C GLY A 139 6.54 -30.22 -41.66
N ALA A 140 6.30 -29.36 -40.67
CA ALA A 140 6.83 -29.57 -39.32
C ALA A 140 6.11 -30.72 -38.59
N ASP A 141 6.86 -31.58 -37.90
CA ASP A 141 6.29 -32.55 -36.95
C ASP A 141 5.60 -31.80 -35.79
N PRO A 142 4.26 -31.89 -35.65
CA PRO A 142 3.52 -31.20 -34.58
C PRO A 142 3.97 -31.57 -33.16
N GLU A 143 4.58 -32.75 -32.97
CA GLU A 143 4.98 -33.24 -31.65
C GLU A 143 6.39 -32.84 -31.24
N HIS A 144 7.30 -32.54 -32.19
CA HIS A 144 8.71 -32.27 -31.88
C HIS A 144 9.22 -30.95 -32.47
N GLN A 145 8.67 -30.49 -33.59
CA GLN A 145 9.15 -29.32 -34.34
C GLN A 145 8.20 -28.12 -34.25
N VAL A 146 7.21 -28.17 -33.35
CA VAL A 146 6.25 -27.09 -33.14
C VAL A 146 6.23 -26.67 -31.67
N GLY A 147 6.26 -25.35 -31.46
CA GLY A 147 6.05 -24.73 -30.16
C GLY A 147 5.11 -23.53 -30.24
N MET A 148 4.42 -23.23 -29.14
CA MET A 148 3.50 -22.09 -29.07
C MET A 148 4.29 -20.79 -28.86
N SER A 149 4.05 -19.76 -29.68
CA SER A 149 4.60 -18.40 -29.51
C SER A 149 3.79 -17.55 -28.52
N ASP A 150 2.73 -18.10 -27.94
CA ASP A 150 1.84 -17.38 -27.03
C ASP A 150 2.57 -16.78 -25.81
N VAL A 151 2.40 -15.47 -25.62
CA VAL A 151 2.93 -14.71 -24.49
C VAL A 151 1.80 -14.33 -23.53
N VAL A 152 2.06 -14.48 -22.23
CA VAL A 152 1.09 -14.12 -21.19
C VAL A 152 1.34 -12.68 -20.74
N VAL A 153 0.40 -11.80 -21.06
CA VAL A 153 0.42 -10.39 -20.67
C VAL A 153 -0.43 -10.19 -19.42
N ASP A 154 0.13 -9.56 -18.39
CA ASP A 154 -0.60 -9.16 -17.19
C ASP A 154 -1.56 -7.99 -17.48
N ASP A 155 -2.54 -7.77 -16.59
CA ASP A 155 -3.57 -6.73 -16.76
C ASP A 155 -3.01 -5.30 -16.90
N ASP A 156 -1.76 -5.07 -16.48
CA ASP A 156 -1.06 -3.79 -16.65
C ASP A 156 -0.23 -3.69 -17.95
N GLY A 157 -0.41 -4.65 -18.86
CA GLY A 157 0.24 -4.68 -20.18
C GLY A 157 1.67 -5.23 -20.17
N ARG A 158 2.14 -5.81 -19.06
CA ARG A 158 3.51 -6.30 -18.93
C ARG A 158 3.61 -7.82 -18.92
N VAL A 159 4.70 -8.32 -19.46
CA VAL A 159 5.02 -9.74 -19.48
C VAL A 159 5.93 -10.08 -18.30
N ARG A 160 5.36 -10.78 -17.31
CA ARG A 160 6.09 -11.30 -16.14
C ARG A 160 6.06 -12.83 -16.06
N ARG A 161 5.17 -13.45 -16.85
CA ARG A 161 4.84 -14.86 -16.80
C ARG A 161 5.16 -15.51 -18.14
N GLY A 162 5.83 -16.65 -18.09
CA GLY A 162 6.15 -17.47 -19.25
C GLY A 162 5.23 -18.68 -19.29
N LEU A 163 4.64 -18.95 -20.47
CA LEU A 163 3.83 -20.12 -20.71
C LEU A 163 4.72 -21.28 -21.18
N LEU A 164 4.85 -22.31 -20.35
CA LEU A 164 5.68 -23.48 -20.67
C LEU A 164 4.91 -24.53 -21.46
N ALA A 165 3.63 -24.73 -21.12
CA ALA A 165 2.80 -25.73 -21.78
C ALA A 165 1.31 -25.43 -21.61
N VAL A 166 0.50 -25.90 -22.55
CA VAL A 166 -0.96 -25.93 -22.47
C VAL A 166 -1.42 -27.36 -22.69
N GLN A 167 -2.49 -27.76 -22.03
CA GLN A 167 -3.15 -29.03 -22.28
C GLN A 167 -4.25 -28.79 -23.31
N THR A 168 -4.23 -29.52 -24.42
CA THR A 168 -5.25 -29.44 -25.46
C THR A 168 -6.51 -30.20 -25.02
N GLU A 169 -7.63 -29.98 -25.71
CA GLU A 169 -8.90 -30.69 -25.47
C GLU A 169 -8.75 -32.21 -25.63
N GLU A 170 -7.83 -32.66 -26.47
CA GLU A 170 -7.48 -34.08 -26.69
C GLU A 170 -6.58 -34.66 -25.59
N GLY A 171 -6.24 -33.88 -24.56
CA GLY A 171 -5.42 -34.30 -23.43
C GLY A 171 -3.90 -34.31 -23.71
N LYS A 172 -3.49 -34.02 -24.95
CA LYS A 172 -2.07 -33.85 -25.32
C LYS A 172 -1.51 -32.56 -24.74
N ARG A 173 -0.22 -32.56 -24.42
CA ARG A 173 0.49 -31.36 -23.94
C ARG A 173 1.22 -30.70 -25.10
N LYS A 174 0.88 -29.45 -25.38
CA LYS A 174 1.62 -28.59 -26.29
C LYS A 174 2.57 -27.70 -25.49
N TYR A 175 3.83 -27.63 -25.90
CA TYR A 175 4.86 -26.83 -25.24
C TYR A 175 4.99 -25.46 -25.91
N GLY A 176 5.31 -24.43 -25.13
CA GLY A 176 5.70 -23.14 -25.68
C GLY A 176 7.02 -23.27 -26.43
N LEU A 177 7.30 -22.38 -27.39
CA LEU A 177 8.53 -22.35 -28.19
C LEU A 177 9.77 -22.51 -27.30
N ALA A 178 9.87 -21.67 -26.27
CA ALA A 178 11.00 -21.68 -25.36
C ALA A 178 11.16 -22.99 -24.59
N MET A 179 10.05 -23.59 -24.15
CA MET A 179 10.07 -24.86 -23.45
C MET A 179 10.47 -26.01 -24.41
N ARG A 180 9.96 -25.99 -25.65
CA ARG A 180 10.32 -26.98 -26.67
C ARG A 180 11.82 -26.95 -26.97
N LEU A 181 12.37 -25.77 -27.24
CA LEU A 181 13.81 -25.61 -27.52
C LEU A 181 14.68 -26.04 -26.34
N ALA A 182 14.26 -25.74 -25.12
CA ALA A 182 14.98 -26.20 -23.94
C ALA A 182 14.95 -27.74 -23.83
N LEU A 183 13.84 -28.40 -24.15
CA LEU A 183 13.77 -29.86 -24.20
C LEU A 183 14.69 -30.42 -25.28
N THR A 184 14.64 -29.89 -26.50
CA THR A 184 15.52 -30.31 -27.60
C THR A 184 17.00 -30.28 -27.20
N TYR A 185 17.44 -29.20 -26.53
CA TYR A 185 18.80 -29.10 -26.00
C TYR A 185 19.10 -30.16 -24.92
N LEU A 186 18.15 -30.37 -24.00
CA LEU A 186 18.31 -31.25 -22.84
C LEU A 186 18.24 -32.74 -23.19
N GLU A 187 17.59 -33.10 -24.29
CA GLU A 187 17.50 -34.49 -24.77
C GLU A 187 18.89 -35.04 -25.13
N GLU A 188 19.76 -34.24 -25.73
CA GLU A 188 21.16 -34.61 -25.97
C GLU A 188 21.97 -34.78 -24.66
N GLU A 189 21.57 -34.08 -23.59
CA GLU A 189 22.10 -34.27 -22.24
C GLU A 189 21.46 -35.47 -21.51
N ASN A 190 20.61 -36.25 -22.19
CA ASN A 190 19.81 -37.36 -21.64
C ASN A 190 18.88 -36.92 -20.49
N ILE A 191 18.39 -35.68 -20.54
CA ILE A 191 17.47 -35.11 -19.55
C ILE A 191 16.08 -34.99 -20.16
N TYR A 192 15.13 -35.74 -19.62
CA TYR A 192 13.74 -35.77 -20.09
C TYR A 192 12.78 -35.21 -19.04
N PRO A 193 11.65 -34.61 -19.46
CA PRO A 193 10.67 -34.03 -18.55
C PRO A 193 9.92 -35.14 -17.79
N ASN A 194 9.86 -35.02 -16.45
CA ASN A 194 9.08 -35.91 -15.59
C ASN A 194 8.11 -35.09 -14.74
N VAL A 195 6.82 -35.44 -14.73
CA VAL A 195 5.79 -34.70 -13.99
C VAL A 195 5.38 -35.48 -12.76
N VAL A 196 5.62 -34.91 -11.58
CA VAL A 196 5.28 -35.52 -10.29
C VAL A 196 4.52 -34.50 -9.44
N ASN A 197 3.29 -34.82 -9.03
CA ASN A 197 2.45 -33.97 -8.17
C ASN A 197 2.33 -32.51 -8.64
N ASP A 198 2.01 -32.31 -9.93
CA ASP A 198 1.88 -30.98 -10.58
C ASP A 198 3.20 -30.16 -10.58
N ARG A 199 4.34 -30.84 -10.42
CA ARG A 199 5.68 -30.26 -10.58
C ARG A 199 6.37 -30.92 -11.75
N LEU A 200 6.99 -30.09 -12.59
CA LEU A 200 7.80 -30.56 -13.70
C LEU A 200 9.26 -30.64 -13.24
N ILE A 201 9.79 -31.85 -13.23
CA ILE A 201 11.18 -32.17 -12.88
C ILE A 201 11.96 -32.30 -14.18
N LEU A 202 13.04 -31.55 -14.29
CA LEU A 202 13.95 -31.51 -15.44
C LEU A 202 15.39 -31.46 -14.93
N GLY A 203 16.10 -32.59 -14.97
CA GLY A 203 17.45 -32.67 -14.41
C GLY A 203 17.46 -32.28 -12.93
N LYS A 204 18.16 -31.19 -12.59
CA LYS A 204 18.20 -30.61 -11.24
C LYS A 204 17.03 -29.67 -10.93
N ALA A 205 16.28 -29.24 -11.96
CA ALA A 205 15.18 -28.29 -11.80
C ALA A 205 13.94 -28.95 -11.20
N THR A 206 13.23 -28.17 -10.39
CA THR A 206 11.84 -28.43 -10.03
C THR A 206 11.02 -27.19 -10.38
N LEU A 207 10.39 -27.23 -11.54
CA LEU A 207 9.53 -26.15 -12.03
C LEU A 207 8.13 -26.34 -11.43
N ARG A 208 7.77 -25.42 -10.53
CA ARG A 208 6.43 -25.35 -9.95
C ARG A 208 5.55 -24.45 -10.81
N ARG A 209 4.38 -24.94 -11.20
CA ARG A 209 3.35 -24.15 -11.86
C ARG A 209 2.88 -23.00 -10.97
N LEU A 210 2.78 -21.80 -11.54
CA LEU A 210 2.21 -20.63 -10.89
C LEU A 210 0.76 -20.89 -10.46
N GLN A 211 0.43 -20.56 -9.22
CA GLN A 211 -0.92 -20.65 -8.68
C GLN A 211 -1.59 -19.28 -8.67
N HIS A 212 -2.93 -19.26 -8.68
CA HIS A 212 -3.76 -18.05 -8.74
C HIS A 212 -3.36 -16.93 -7.77
N ASN A 213 -2.89 -17.30 -6.58
CA ASN A 213 -2.58 -16.38 -5.48
C ASN A 213 -1.11 -16.48 -5.03
N ASP A 214 -0.20 -16.86 -5.92
CA ASP A 214 1.23 -16.91 -5.63
C ASP A 214 1.85 -15.50 -5.62
N GLY A 215 2.64 -15.20 -4.61
CA GLY A 215 3.35 -13.92 -4.49
C GLY A 215 2.37 -12.75 -4.33
N GLY A 216 2.43 -11.78 -5.25
CA GLY A 216 1.55 -10.61 -5.28
C GLY A 216 0.37 -10.72 -6.24
N TYR A 217 0.15 -11.87 -6.88
CA TYR A 217 -1.04 -12.10 -7.70
C TYR A 217 -2.27 -12.40 -6.84
N ALA A 218 -3.43 -11.93 -7.29
CA ALA A 218 -4.73 -12.30 -6.76
C ALA A 218 -5.63 -12.78 -7.90
N ASN A 219 -6.10 -14.02 -7.81
CA ASN A 219 -6.92 -14.68 -8.84
C ASN A 219 -6.34 -14.59 -10.26
N ALA A 220 -5.01 -14.72 -10.40
CA ALA A 220 -4.37 -14.72 -11.71
C ALA A 220 -4.92 -15.85 -12.60
N ASP A 221 -5.08 -15.56 -13.89
CA ASP A 221 -5.33 -16.60 -14.89
C ASP A 221 -4.10 -17.50 -15.03
N VAL A 222 -4.21 -18.69 -14.48
CA VAL A 222 -3.17 -19.72 -14.51
C VAL A 222 -3.49 -20.82 -15.49
N GLY A 223 -4.19 -20.52 -16.59
CA GLY A 223 -4.36 -21.43 -17.73
C GLY A 223 -3.01 -21.99 -18.22
N GLY A 224 -2.95 -23.29 -18.48
CA GLY A 224 -1.70 -23.98 -18.80
C GLY A 224 -0.66 -23.97 -17.66
N SER A 225 0.55 -24.46 -17.95
CA SER A 225 1.70 -24.45 -17.04
C SER A 225 2.48 -23.15 -17.22
N GLN A 226 2.26 -22.20 -16.33
CA GLN A 226 2.96 -20.90 -16.32
C GLN A 226 4.02 -20.84 -15.21
N VAL A 227 5.08 -20.06 -15.42
CA VAL A 227 6.12 -19.73 -14.43
C VAL A 227 6.43 -18.23 -14.45
N LEU A 228 7.05 -17.69 -13.40
CA LEU A 228 7.62 -16.33 -13.47
C LEU A 228 8.88 -16.35 -14.34
N ILE A 229 9.06 -15.30 -15.12
CA ILE A 229 10.26 -15.10 -15.94
C ILE A 229 11.30 -14.34 -15.11
N ASP A 230 12.51 -14.89 -15.03
CA ASP A 230 13.67 -14.23 -14.46
C ASP A 230 14.35 -13.39 -15.54
N PHE A 231 14.21 -12.06 -15.48
CA PHE A 231 14.89 -11.13 -16.37
C PHE A 231 16.23 -10.68 -15.76
N PRO A 232 17.38 -11.06 -16.36
CA PRO A 232 18.69 -10.55 -15.97
C PRO A 232 18.82 -9.06 -16.27
N SER A 233 19.59 -8.33 -15.46
CA SER A 233 19.79 -6.89 -15.63
C SER A 233 20.79 -6.49 -16.72
N ASN A 234 21.52 -7.45 -17.30
CA ASN A 234 22.53 -7.17 -18.32
C ASN A 234 21.82 -6.97 -19.68
N PRO A 235 21.94 -5.81 -20.34
CA PRO A 235 21.34 -5.61 -21.68
C PRO A 235 21.98 -6.52 -22.74
N ASN A 236 23.24 -6.91 -22.56
CA ASN A 236 23.98 -7.80 -23.46
C ASN A 236 24.01 -9.23 -22.89
N PHE A 237 22.88 -9.69 -22.35
CA PHE A 237 22.81 -11.02 -21.74
C PHE A 237 22.97 -12.16 -22.77
N PHE A 238 22.49 -11.92 -23.99
CA PHE A 238 22.62 -12.83 -25.14
C PHE A 238 23.49 -12.19 -26.22
N ASP A 239 24.24 -13.02 -26.94
CA ASP A 239 24.86 -12.58 -28.18
C ASP A 239 23.80 -12.47 -29.28
N THR A 240 23.96 -11.49 -30.16
CA THR A 240 23.04 -11.25 -31.28
C THR A 240 23.80 -11.12 -32.59
N VAL A 241 23.21 -11.65 -33.66
CA VAL A 241 23.72 -11.56 -35.03
C VAL A 241 22.55 -11.26 -35.96
N SER A 242 22.72 -10.43 -37.00
CA SER A 242 21.63 -10.17 -37.95
C SER A 242 21.48 -11.30 -38.98
N MET A 243 20.28 -11.47 -39.53
CA MET A 243 20.03 -12.44 -40.59
C MET A 243 20.94 -12.19 -41.81
N THR A 244 21.13 -10.93 -42.21
CA THR A 244 22.01 -10.57 -43.34
C THR A 244 23.47 -10.97 -43.07
N ALA A 245 23.97 -10.86 -41.84
CA ALA A 245 25.33 -11.27 -41.51
C ALA A 245 25.52 -12.79 -41.73
N ILE A 246 24.51 -13.60 -41.40
CA ILE A 246 24.53 -15.05 -41.63
C ILE A 246 24.57 -15.34 -43.13
N LEU A 247 23.71 -14.68 -43.92
CA LEU A 247 23.63 -14.86 -45.37
C LEU A 247 24.93 -14.45 -46.10
N ASN A 248 25.62 -13.43 -45.59
CA ASN A 248 26.91 -12.99 -46.13
C ASN A 248 28.10 -13.84 -45.66
N GLY A 249 27.91 -14.74 -44.68
CA GLY A 249 28.99 -15.51 -44.07
C GLY A 249 29.87 -14.70 -43.11
N ASP A 250 29.37 -13.57 -42.59
CA ASP A 250 30.06 -12.68 -41.65
C ASP A 250 29.98 -13.18 -40.19
N VAL A 251 30.00 -14.50 -40.00
CA VAL A 251 29.77 -15.17 -38.71
C VAL A 251 30.74 -16.33 -38.57
N SER A 252 31.34 -16.47 -37.39
CA SER A 252 32.26 -17.56 -37.10
C SER A 252 31.53 -18.80 -36.58
N ASP A 253 32.09 -19.97 -36.86
CA ASP A 253 31.50 -21.27 -36.53
C ASP A 253 31.19 -21.43 -35.03
N ASP A 254 32.06 -20.89 -34.17
CA ASP A 254 31.90 -20.90 -32.71
C ASP A 254 30.74 -20.03 -32.21
N GLN A 255 30.26 -19.07 -33.00
CA GLN A 255 29.12 -18.24 -32.61
C GLN A 255 27.81 -19.01 -32.64
N ILE A 256 27.68 -20.08 -33.44
CA ILE A 256 26.42 -20.83 -33.64
C ILE A 256 26.53 -22.26 -33.12
N ARG A 257 27.68 -22.93 -33.33
CA ARG A 257 27.88 -24.32 -32.98
C ARG A 257 27.57 -24.59 -31.51
N ASN A 258 26.91 -25.72 -31.23
CA ASN A 258 26.60 -26.19 -29.88
C ASN A 258 25.70 -25.24 -29.04
N ARG A 259 25.00 -24.29 -29.67
CA ARG A 259 24.09 -23.35 -29.01
C ARG A 259 22.64 -23.57 -29.43
N VAL A 260 21.69 -23.13 -28.61
CA VAL A 260 20.32 -22.87 -29.05
C VAL A 260 20.33 -21.57 -29.83
N VAL A 261 19.78 -21.60 -31.04
CA VAL A 261 19.64 -20.44 -31.92
C VAL A 261 18.17 -20.05 -31.95
N LEU A 262 17.86 -18.82 -31.56
CA LEU A 262 16.52 -18.25 -31.67
C LEU A 262 16.51 -17.20 -32.78
N ILE A 263 15.66 -17.38 -33.78
CA ILE A 263 15.51 -16.52 -34.93
C ILE A 263 14.19 -15.78 -34.78
N GLY A 264 14.20 -14.45 -34.81
CA GLY A 264 12.96 -13.70 -34.69
C GLY A 264 13.09 -12.22 -35.03
N PRO A 265 11.96 -11.55 -35.26
CA PRO A 265 11.94 -10.15 -35.66
C PRO A 265 12.27 -9.21 -34.49
N ILE A 266 13.04 -8.17 -34.81
CA ILE A 266 13.22 -6.97 -33.98
C ILE A 266 12.87 -5.68 -34.75
N ALA A 267 12.32 -5.83 -35.96
CA ALA A 267 11.86 -4.73 -36.78
C ALA A 267 10.61 -4.08 -36.17
N THR A 268 10.64 -2.76 -36.00
CA THR A 268 9.54 -1.97 -35.43
C THR A 268 8.25 -2.08 -36.23
N SER A 269 8.36 -2.27 -37.55
CA SER A 269 7.23 -2.47 -38.47
C SER A 269 6.42 -3.74 -38.18
N LEU A 270 7.01 -4.74 -37.52
CA LEU A 270 6.38 -6.04 -37.27
C LEU A 270 5.63 -6.13 -35.93
N ASN A 271 5.75 -5.11 -35.07
CA ASN A 271 4.98 -4.94 -33.83
C ASN A 271 4.97 -6.16 -32.87
N ASP A 272 6.08 -6.89 -32.74
CA ASP A 272 6.24 -7.99 -31.80
C ASP A 272 7.04 -7.57 -30.55
N PHE A 273 6.49 -6.60 -29.80
CA PHE A 273 7.17 -5.98 -28.66
C PHE A 273 6.30 -5.98 -27.41
N PHE A 274 6.94 -6.19 -26.26
CA PHE A 274 6.26 -6.32 -24.98
C PHE A 274 6.93 -5.49 -23.89
N TYR A 275 6.14 -4.81 -23.05
CA TYR A 275 6.67 -4.23 -21.82
C TYR A 275 7.05 -5.34 -20.84
N THR A 276 8.22 -5.24 -20.23
CA THR A 276 8.70 -6.17 -19.20
C THR A 276 9.01 -5.43 -17.89
N PRO A 277 9.23 -6.12 -16.76
CA PRO A 277 9.67 -5.49 -15.51
C PRO A 277 10.95 -4.66 -15.62
N MET A 278 11.79 -4.93 -16.62
CA MET A 278 13.10 -4.31 -16.81
C MET A 278 13.03 -2.82 -17.16
N SER A 279 11.96 -2.38 -17.82
CA SER A 279 11.80 -0.99 -18.23
C SER A 279 10.38 -0.49 -18.01
N ARG A 280 10.23 0.84 -17.99
CA ARG A 280 8.91 1.49 -17.98
C ARG A 280 8.48 1.99 -19.35
N THR A 281 9.43 2.17 -20.26
CA THR A 281 9.23 2.91 -21.51
C THR A 281 9.83 2.20 -22.71
N VAL A 282 10.66 1.19 -22.50
CA VAL A 282 11.32 0.43 -23.57
C VAL A 282 10.70 -0.95 -23.59
N GLU A 283 10.14 -1.32 -24.72
CA GLU A 283 9.59 -2.65 -24.96
C GLU A 283 10.72 -3.61 -25.37
N MET A 284 10.52 -4.90 -25.09
CA MET A 284 11.43 -5.98 -25.44
C MET A 284 10.83 -6.79 -26.59
N PRO A 285 11.59 -7.13 -27.64
CA PRO A 285 11.09 -8.00 -28.71
C PRO A 285 10.69 -9.39 -28.18
N GLY A 286 9.64 -10.00 -28.76
CA GLY A 286 9.11 -11.30 -28.34
C GLY A 286 10.15 -12.41 -28.30
N VAL A 287 11.02 -12.47 -29.31
CA VAL A 287 12.13 -13.44 -29.38
C VAL A 287 13.07 -13.38 -28.16
N PHE A 288 13.30 -12.20 -27.56
CA PHE A 288 14.10 -12.06 -26.35
C PHE A 288 13.38 -12.57 -25.10
N VAL A 289 12.05 -12.42 -25.05
CA VAL A 289 11.23 -13.00 -23.97
C VAL A 289 11.34 -14.53 -24.01
N HIS A 290 11.23 -15.14 -25.20
CA HIS A 290 11.42 -16.57 -25.36
C HIS A 290 12.85 -17.01 -24.99
N ALA A 291 13.87 -16.26 -25.41
CA ALA A 291 15.27 -16.54 -25.04
C ALA A 291 15.50 -16.55 -23.53
N HIS A 292 14.91 -15.61 -22.79
CA HIS A 292 14.98 -15.59 -21.32
C HIS A 292 14.32 -16.83 -20.70
N ILE A 293 13.20 -17.31 -21.24
CA ILE A 293 12.56 -18.55 -20.77
C ILE A 293 13.44 -19.76 -21.06
N VAL A 294 14.03 -19.89 -22.26
CA VAL A 294 14.96 -20.97 -22.60
C VAL A 294 16.14 -20.97 -21.61
N SER A 295 16.78 -19.82 -21.44
CA SER A 295 17.92 -19.64 -20.52
C SER A 295 17.56 -20.06 -19.10
N GLN A 296 16.42 -19.59 -18.59
CA GLN A 296 15.94 -19.95 -17.26
C GLN A 296 15.73 -21.46 -17.09
N VAL A 297 15.11 -22.12 -18.08
CA VAL A 297 14.89 -23.57 -18.03
C VAL A 297 16.22 -24.32 -18.05
N LEU A 298 17.14 -23.98 -18.95
CA LEU A 298 18.45 -24.61 -19.06
C LEU A 298 19.31 -24.40 -17.80
N GLU A 299 19.39 -23.17 -17.27
CA GLU A 299 20.10 -22.87 -16.02
C GLU A 299 19.53 -23.66 -14.84
N SER A 300 18.21 -23.78 -14.76
CA SER A 300 17.58 -24.53 -13.69
C SER A 300 17.86 -26.03 -13.81
N ALA A 301 17.82 -26.58 -15.02
CA ALA A 301 17.93 -28.01 -15.27
C ALA A 301 19.37 -28.53 -15.15
N LEU A 302 20.33 -27.78 -15.71
CA LEU A 302 21.75 -28.15 -15.77
C LEU A 302 22.51 -27.66 -14.54
N ASP A 303 22.31 -26.40 -14.15
CA ASP A 303 23.11 -25.74 -13.11
C ASP A 303 22.43 -25.81 -11.73
N GLY A 304 21.15 -26.19 -11.67
CA GLY A 304 20.37 -26.23 -10.44
C GLY A 304 20.00 -24.84 -9.92
N ARG A 305 20.01 -23.82 -10.79
CA ARG A 305 19.60 -22.46 -10.41
C ARG A 305 18.13 -22.47 -10.01
N ARG A 306 17.82 -21.81 -8.89
CA ARG A 306 16.44 -21.68 -8.43
C ARG A 306 15.66 -20.75 -9.35
N VAL A 307 14.51 -21.22 -9.82
CA VAL A 307 13.56 -20.41 -10.59
C VAL A 307 12.78 -19.50 -9.65
N LEU A 308 12.58 -18.26 -10.09
CA LEU A 308 11.77 -17.29 -9.37
C LEU A 308 10.34 -17.79 -9.22
N HIS A 309 9.81 -17.76 -8.00
CA HIS A 309 8.43 -18.12 -7.75
C HIS A 309 7.83 -17.24 -6.65
N GLY A 310 6.52 -16.98 -6.77
CA GLY A 310 5.75 -16.39 -5.68
C GLY A 310 5.68 -17.35 -4.50
N VAL A 311 5.69 -16.81 -3.29
CA VAL A 311 5.36 -17.60 -2.09
C VAL A 311 3.89 -18.02 -2.14
N GLN A 312 3.56 -19.17 -1.56
CA GLN A 312 2.16 -19.60 -1.44
C GLN A 312 1.35 -18.58 -0.62
N ALA A 313 0.08 -18.39 -0.97
CA ALA A 313 -0.79 -17.39 -0.37
C ALA A 313 -0.78 -17.40 1.17
N TRP A 314 -0.84 -18.58 1.80
CA TRP A 314 -0.86 -18.69 3.27
C TRP A 314 0.45 -18.19 3.91
N ILE A 315 1.59 -18.29 3.22
CA ILE A 315 2.87 -17.74 3.69
C ILE A 315 2.81 -16.21 3.69
N GLY A 316 2.26 -15.62 2.62
CA GLY A 316 2.02 -14.17 2.54
C GLY A 316 1.04 -13.66 3.60
N MET A 317 0.00 -14.43 3.91
CA MET A 317 -0.96 -14.14 4.99
C MET A 317 -0.27 -14.17 6.36
N LEU A 318 0.49 -15.23 6.65
CA LEU A 318 1.24 -15.38 7.89
C LEU A 318 2.27 -14.26 8.07
N TRP A 319 3.00 -13.92 7.00
CA TRP A 319 3.94 -12.81 6.95
C TRP A 319 3.28 -11.48 7.30
N THR A 320 2.16 -11.16 6.67
CA THR A 320 1.37 -9.94 6.93
C THR A 320 0.89 -9.90 8.37
N PHE A 321 0.35 -11.01 8.87
CA PHE A 321 -0.14 -11.14 10.25
C PHE A 321 0.97 -10.91 11.28
N LEU A 322 2.11 -11.61 11.14
CA LEU A 322 3.23 -11.52 12.06
C LEU A 322 3.84 -10.11 12.09
N LEU A 323 4.07 -9.50 10.92
CA LEU A 323 4.59 -8.13 10.86
C LEU A 323 3.65 -7.12 11.49
N THR A 324 2.34 -7.26 11.27
CA THR A 324 1.32 -6.38 11.89
C THR A 324 1.33 -6.52 13.40
N CYS A 325 1.42 -7.75 13.92
CA CYS A 325 1.49 -8.01 15.36
C CYS A 325 2.78 -7.43 15.98
N ILE A 326 3.93 -7.63 15.34
CA ILE A 326 5.23 -7.10 15.78
C ILE A 326 5.19 -5.57 15.78
N ALA A 327 4.74 -4.94 14.70
CA ALA A 327 4.61 -3.49 14.62
C ALA A 327 3.69 -2.93 15.72
N SER A 328 2.54 -3.58 15.97
CA SER A 328 1.63 -3.21 17.06
C SER A 328 2.31 -3.24 18.43
N GLN A 329 3.15 -4.24 18.70
CA GLN A 329 3.93 -4.31 19.94
C GLN A 329 4.96 -3.17 20.03
N ILE A 330 5.66 -2.86 18.94
CA ILE A 330 6.62 -1.74 18.90
C ILE A 330 5.91 -0.41 19.19
N PHE A 331 4.77 -0.13 18.53
CA PHE A 331 3.97 1.06 18.79
C PHE A 331 3.48 1.13 20.25
N TYR A 332 3.09 -0.01 20.85
CA TYR A 332 2.73 -0.09 22.27
C TYR A 332 3.89 0.27 23.18
N LEU A 333 5.09 -0.25 22.94
CA LEU A 333 6.27 0.04 23.76
C LEU A 333 6.65 1.52 23.71
N ILE A 334 6.61 2.13 22.51
CA ILE A 334 6.84 3.57 22.32
C ILE A 334 5.82 4.39 23.10
N ASP A 335 4.55 3.98 23.07
CA ASP A 335 3.50 4.67 23.80
C ASP A 335 3.61 4.54 25.33
N GLN A 336 4.15 3.43 25.85
CA GLN A 336 4.37 3.24 27.29
C GLN A 336 5.51 4.10 27.84
N HIS A 337 6.50 4.45 27.02
CA HIS A 337 7.67 5.21 27.46
C HIS A 337 7.40 6.74 27.59
N LYS A 338 6.15 7.18 27.38
CA LYS A 338 5.74 8.57 27.22
C LYS A 338 5.58 9.43 28.48
N GLN A 339 5.85 8.94 29.68
CA GLN A 339 5.66 9.78 30.87
C GLN A 339 6.69 10.92 30.98
N THR A 340 7.73 10.95 30.12
CA THR A 340 8.83 11.93 30.19
C THR A 340 9.06 12.78 28.93
N TYR A 341 8.60 12.39 27.72
CA TYR A 341 8.95 13.07 26.44
C TYR A 341 7.76 13.33 25.50
N ARG A 342 6.69 13.94 26.03
CA ARG A 342 5.37 14.16 25.40
C ARG A 342 5.40 14.76 23.98
N ARG A 343 6.34 15.68 23.65
CA ARG A 343 6.48 16.28 22.31
C ARG A 343 7.32 15.47 21.29
N ARG A 344 8.28 14.65 21.73
CA ARG A 344 9.18 13.92 20.80
C ARG A 344 8.55 12.69 20.18
N SER A 345 7.49 12.17 20.77
CA SER A 345 6.84 10.94 20.35
C SER A 345 6.23 10.97 18.96
N PHE A 346 5.69 12.12 18.52
CA PHE A 346 5.16 12.26 17.15
C PHE A 346 6.27 12.15 16.11
N LEU A 347 7.45 12.75 16.37
CA LEU A 347 8.61 12.65 15.49
C LEU A 347 9.12 11.21 15.44
N VAL A 348 9.20 10.52 16.59
CA VAL A 348 9.63 9.12 16.65
C VAL A 348 8.69 8.20 15.85
N ILE A 349 7.37 8.38 15.99
CA ILE A 349 6.38 7.59 15.24
C ILE A 349 6.44 7.91 13.74
N GLY A 350 6.65 9.19 13.38
CA GLY A 350 6.82 9.61 11.99
C GLY A 350 8.01 8.95 11.30
N TRP A 351 9.14 8.77 11.99
CA TRP A 351 10.32 8.07 11.45
C TRP A 351 10.19 6.54 11.49
N LEU A 352 9.42 6.00 12.42
CA LEU A 352 9.31 4.55 12.60
C LEU A 352 8.71 3.85 11.38
N VAL A 353 7.65 4.40 10.78
CA VAL A 353 6.98 3.77 9.63
C VAL A 353 7.92 3.63 8.43
N PRO A 354 8.63 4.70 7.98
CA PRO A 354 9.66 4.57 6.95
C PRO A 354 10.77 3.56 7.31
N CYS A 355 11.22 3.52 8.56
CA CYS A 355 12.25 2.56 8.98
C CYS A 355 11.78 1.11 8.92
N LEU A 356 10.56 0.82 9.41
CA LEU A 356 9.95 -0.51 9.32
C LEU A 356 9.70 -0.88 7.85
N GLY A 357 9.23 0.07 7.04
CA GLY A 357 9.01 -0.13 5.61
C GLY A 357 10.30 -0.44 4.85
N LEU A 358 11.37 0.29 5.14
CA LEU A 358 12.69 0.02 4.57
C LEU A 358 13.20 -1.36 4.99
N GLY A 359 13.01 -1.76 6.25
CA GLY A 359 13.37 -3.10 6.72
C GLY A 359 12.61 -4.22 5.98
N VAL A 360 11.29 -4.08 5.83
CA VAL A 360 10.46 -5.02 5.06
C VAL A 360 10.89 -5.08 3.60
N PHE A 361 11.16 -3.92 2.99
CA PHE A 361 11.64 -3.82 1.61
C PHE A 361 12.98 -4.53 1.41
N ILE A 362 13.95 -4.32 2.30
CA ILE A 362 15.28 -4.98 2.24
C ILE A 362 15.14 -6.50 2.38
N ILE A 363 14.32 -6.98 3.32
CA ILE A 363 14.10 -8.42 3.52
C ILE A 363 13.44 -9.03 2.28
N ALA A 364 12.39 -8.40 1.75
CA ALA A 364 11.70 -8.86 0.56
C ALA A 364 12.61 -8.87 -0.67
N TYR A 365 13.44 -7.83 -0.85
CA TYR A 365 14.42 -7.77 -1.93
C TYR A 365 15.49 -8.88 -1.79
N GLY A 366 15.95 -9.15 -0.56
CA GLY A 366 16.86 -10.25 -0.29
C GLY A 366 16.26 -11.61 -0.70
N LEU A 367 15.04 -11.89 -0.23
CA LEU A 367 14.29 -13.11 -0.60
C LEU A 367 14.07 -13.23 -2.11
N PHE A 368 13.79 -12.12 -2.78
CA PHE A 368 13.61 -12.06 -4.23
C PHE A 368 14.88 -12.44 -4.99
N ASN A 369 16.06 -12.05 -4.51
CA ASN A 369 17.34 -12.48 -5.08
C ASN A 369 17.63 -13.98 -4.83
N PHE A 370 17.00 -14.59 -3.82
CA PHE A 370 17.02 -16.04 -3.59
C PHE A 370 15.91 -16.81 -4.33
N GLY A 371 15.12 -16.13 -5.17
CA GLY A 371 14.06 -16.73 -5.99
C GLY A 371 12.67 -16.74 -5.34
N TYR A 372 12.46 -16.01 -4.25
CA TYR A 372 11.16 -15.92 -3.56
C TYR A 372 10.55 -14.52 -3.66
N TRP A 373 9.41 -14.40 -4.32
CA TRP A 373 8.62 -13.17 -4.30
C TRP A 373 7.60 -13.21 -3.16
N ILE A 374 7.84 -12.38 -2.14
CA ILE A 374 6.94 -12.17 -1.00
C ILE A 374 6.25 -10.80 -1.10
N PRO A 375 4.92 -10.72 -0.92
CA PRO A 375 4.18 -9.45 -1.00
C PRO A 375 4.49 -8.51 0.17
N ILE A 376 4.53 -7.20 -0.11
CA ILE A 376 4.84 -6.16 0.88
C ILE A 376 3.78 -5.06 1.03
N ALA A 377 2.91 -4.85 0.06
CA ALA A 377 1.88 -3.82 0.09
C ALA A 377 0.90 -4.04 1.25
N ALA A 378 0.47 -5.29 1.46
CA ALA A 378 -0.41 -5.65 2.58
C ALA A 378 0.17 -5.29 3.96
N PRO A 379 1.38 -5.76 4.36
CA PRO A 379 1.95 -5.38 5.65
C PRO A 379 2.26 -3.88 5.75
N MET A 380 2.61 -3.21 4.64
CA MET A 380 2.81 -1.75 4.63
C MET A 380 1.52 -0.98 4.91
N LEU A 381 0.40 -1.42 4.34
CA LEU A 381 -0.91 -0.84 4.64
C LEU A 381 -1.27 -1.03 6.12
N SER A 382 -1.09 -2.25 6.67
CA SER A 382 -1.37 -2.52 8.07
C SER A 382 -0.52 -1.66 9.01
N ILE A 383 0.79 -1.53 8.75
CA ILE A 383 1.71 -0.71 9.55
C ILE A 383 1.32 0.78 9.49
N SER A 384 0.94 1.27 8.31
CA SER A 384 0.48 2.65 8.12
C SER A 384 -0.81 2.93 8.91
N CYS A 385 -1.79 2.02 8.86
CA CYS A 385 -3.03 2.12 9.64
C CYS A 385 -2.77 2.07 11.15
N LEU A 386 -1.84 1.22 11.62
CA LEU A 386 -1.43 1.19 13.03
C LEU A 386 -0.81 2.52 13.48
N SER A 387 0.01 3.14 12.64
CA SER A 387 0.62 4.44 12.90
C SER A 387 -0.45 5.53 13.04
N ILE A 388 -1.38 5.61 12.07
CA ILE A 388 -2.50 6.56 12.10
C ILE A 388 -3.35 6.36 13.36
N SER A 389 -3.71 5.12 13.69
CA SER A 389 -4.47 4.80 14.92
C SER A 389 -3.73 5.27 16.18
N SER A 390 -2.40 5.10 16.23
CA SER A 390 -1.58 5.51 17.35
C SER A 390 -1.54 7.03 17.49
N ILE A 391 -1.43 7.77 16.39
CA ILE A 391 -1.47 9.23 16.34
C ILE A 391 -2.83 9.75 16.81
N LEU A 392 -3.93 9.20 16.30
CA LEU A 392 -5.29 9.61 16.68
C LEU A 392 -5.57 9.38 18.17
N ARG A 393 -5.12 8.24 18.73
CA ARG A 393 -5.23 7.96 20.17
C ARG A 393 -4.47 8.99 21.00
N GLN A 394 -3.31 9.45 20.53
CA GLN A 394 -2.53 10.47 21.23
C GLN A 394 -3.22 11.84 21.19
N ASN A 395 -3.76 12.23 20.04
CA ASN A 395 -4.49 13.50 19.92
C ASN A 395 -5.70 13.52 20.85
N LYS A 396 -6.48 12.44 20.91
CA LYS A 396 -7.62 12.34 21.83
C LYS A 396 -7.23 12.43 23.31
N GLN A 397 -6.06 11.89 23.69
CA GLN A 397 -5.53 12.03 25.06
C GLN A 397 -5.07 13.46 25.36
N LEU A 398 -4.54 14.18 24.36
CA LEU A 398 -4.18 15.59 24.50
C LEU A 398 -5.42 16.47 24.67
N GLU A 399 -6.48 16.22 23.90
CA GLU A 399 -7.74 16.95 24.01
C GLU A 399 -8.38 16.83 25.40
N GLY A 400 -8.39 15.63 25.99
CA GLY A 400 -8.95 15.43 27.33
C GLY A 400 -8.17 16.09 28.48
N LEU A 401 -6.90 16.47 28.27
CA LEU A 401 -6.09 17.19 29.26
C LEU A 401 -6.21 18.71 29.12
N ALA A 402 -6.84 19.20 28.05
CA ALA A 402 -7.08 20.62 27.79
C ALA A 402 -8.51 21.06 28.15
N SER A 403 -9.22 20.31 29.02
CA SER A 403 -10.62 20.58 29.36
C SER A 403 -10.82 21.42 30.63
N TYR A 404 -9.79 21.55 31.49
CA TYR A 404 -9.87 22.30 32.75
C TYR A 404 -8.97 23.53 32.70
N ASP A 405 -9.35 24.58 33.44
CA ASP A 405 -8.53 25.76 33.67
C ASP A 405 -7.43 25.45 34.70
N GLU A 406 -6.19 25.84 34.38
CA GLU A 406 -5.01 25.47 35.18
C GLU A 406 -5.03 26.05 36.59
N LEU A 407 -5.59 27.26 36.76
CA LEU A 407 -5.65 27.93 38.05
C LEU A 407 -6.79 27.37 38.92
N THR A 408 -7.99 27.30 38.36
CA THR A 408 -9.23 27.08 39.12
C THR A 408 -9.67 25.62 39.18
N GLN A 409 -9.13 24.75 38.31
CA GLN A 409 -9.45 23.32 38.23
C GLN A 409 -10.95 23.02 37.98
N ILE A 410 -11.63 23.97 37.35
CA ILE A 410 -12.98 23.81 36.77
C ILE A 410 -12.87 23.82 35.24
N PRO A 411 -13.89 23.35 34.50
CA PRO A 411 -13.93 23.46 33.04
C PRO A 411 -13.46 24.82 32.50
N ASN A 412 -12.69 24.83 31.43
CA ASN A 412 -12.24 26.07 30.78
C ASN A 412 -13.22 26.53 29.69
N ARG A 413 -12.98 27.72 29.12
CA ARG A 413 -13.78 28.29 28.02
C ARG A 413 -14.03 27.33 26.87
N ARG A 414 -13.03 26.55 26.45
CA ARG A 414 -13.19 25.57 25.36
C ARG A 414 -14.23 24.49 25.70
N THR A 415 -14.23 24.03 26.95
CA THR A 415 -15.21 23.04 27.43
C THR A 415 -16.60 23.66 27.54
N PHE A 416 -16.67 24.91 27.98
CA PHE A 416 -17.90 25.71 27.96
C PHE A 416 -18.49 25.85 26.55
N ASP A 417 -17.71 26.32 25.58
CA ASP A 417 -18.16 26.54 24.20
C ASP A 417 -18.70 25.24 23.59
N GLY A 418 -18.00 24.11 23.80
CA GLY A 418 -18.41 22.80 23.32
C GLY A 418 -19.70 22.29 23.97
N PHE A 419 -19.85 22.46 25.29
CA PHE A 419 -21.06 22.05 26.01
C PHE A 419 -22.27 22.90 25.59
N LEU A 420 -22.10 24.22 25.50
CA LEU A 420 -23.12 25.16 25.04
C LEU A 420 -23.60 24.80 23.62
N GLN A 421 -22.67 24.60 22.68
CA GLN A 421 -23.02 24.19 21.31
C GLN A 421 -23.77 22.85 21.29
N SER A 422 -23.41 21.91 22.16
CA SER A 422 -24.07 20.60 22.23
C SER A 422 -25.53 20.69 22.67
N LEU A 423 -25.87 21.63 23.56
CA LEU A 423 -27.25 21.86 24.01
C LEU A 423 -28.07 22.59 22.97
N VAL A 424 -27.48 23.60 22.30
CA VAL A 424 -28.11 24.29 21.15
C VAL A 424 -28.47 23.29 20.05
N ASN A 425 -27.55 22.39 19.70
CA ASN A 425 -27.80 21.36 18.68
C ASN A 425 -28.82 20.29 19.09
N GLN A 426 -29.03 20.10 20.39
CA GLN A 426 -30.03 19.14 20.92
C GLN A 426 -31.42 19.77 21.09
N GLU A 427 -31.57 21.06 20.75
CA GLU A 427 -32.83 21.81 20.91
C GLU A 427 -33.41 21.69 22.33
N LYS A 428 -32.54 21.68 23.35
CA LYS A 428 -32.97 21.62 24.76
C LYS A 428 -33.16 23.01 25.34
N ALA A 429 -34.10 23.14 26.26
CA ALA A 429 -34.21 24.33 27.09
C ALA A 429 -33.07 24.36 28.10
N PHE A 430 -32.40 25.50 28.22
CA PHE A 430 -31.33 25.72 29.19
C PHE A 430 -31.17 27.19 29.52
N VAL A 431 -30.42 27.46 30.59
CA VAL A 431 -30.09 28.82 31.03
C VAL A 431 -28.60 29.03 30.93
N LEU A 432 -28.19 30.12 30.29
CA LEU A 432 -26.82 30.59 30.28
C LEU A 432 -26.67 31.72 31.30
N VAL A 433 -25.66 31.61 32.17
CA VAL A 433 -25.32 32.67 33.12
C VAL A 433 -23.86 33.07 32.93
N LEU A 434 -23.61 34.34 32.61
CA LEU A 434 -22.27 34.93 32.68
C LEU A 434 -22.08 35.61 34.02
N CYS A 435 -20.92 35.40 34.63
CA CYS A 435 -20.59 35.88 35.96
C CYS A 435 -19.28 36.66 35.91
N ASP A 436 -19.20 37.76 36.65
CA ASP A 436 -17.97 38.55 36.76
C ASP A 436 -17.77 39.04 38.19
N VAL A 437 -16.52 38.97 38.65
CA VAL A 437 -16.13 39.33 40.02
C VAL A 437 -16.07 40.85 40.17
N ASP A 438 -16.90 41.37 41.07
CA ASP A 438 -17.07 42.81 41.24
C ASP A 438 -15.77 43.47 41.73
N TYR A 439 -15.34 44.49 40.98
CA TYR A 439 -14.12 45.26 41.26
C TYR A 439 -12.84 44.41 41.41
N PHE A 440 -12.72 43.29 40.69
CA PHE A 440 -11.58 42.39 40.83
C PHE A 440 -10.22 43.03 40.49
N LYS A 441 -10.18 43.96 39.54
CA LYS A 441 -8.96 44.76 39.29
C LYS A 441 -8.49 45.50 40.55
N ARG A 442 -9.41 46.18 41.25
CA ARG A 442 -9.10 46.87 42.51
C ARG A 442 -8.66 45.89 43.59
N TYR A 443 -9.28 44.71 43.64
CA TYR A 443 -8.86 43.64 44.56
C TYR A 443 -7.40 43.26 44.32
N ASN A 444 -6.99 43.06 43.06
CA ASN A 444 -5.61 42.77 42.70
C ASN A 444 -4.67 43.94 43.00
N ASP A 445 -5.09 45.17 42.76
CA ASP A 445 -4.29 46.36 43.05
C ASP A 445 -4.05 46.52 44.57
N THR A 446 -4.99 46.08 45.42
CA THR A 446 -4.89 46.14 46.89
C THR A 446 -4.11 44.95 47.48
N TYR A 447 -4.42 43.72 47.07
CA TYR A 447 -3.91 42.50 47.73
C TYR A 447 -2.86 41.74 46.91
N GLY A 448 -2.60 42.17 45.67
CA GLY A 448 -1.66 41.53 44.74
C GLY A 448 -2.25 40.31 44.01
N HIS A 449 -1.64 39.97 42.87
CA HIS A 449 -2.13 38.89 42.00
C HIS A 449 -2.19 37.51 42.66
N LEU A 450 -1.29 37.20 43.60
CA LEU A 450 -1.32 35.91 44.32
C LEU A 450 -2.57 35.76 45.19
N ALA A 451 -3.01 36.84 45.82
CA ALA A 451 -4.27 36.86 46.57
C ALA A 451 -5.47 36.79 45.62
N GLY A 452 -5.40 37.48 44.48
CA GLY A 452 -6.37 37.36 43.39
C GLY A 452 -6.54 35.92 42.90
N ASP A 453 -5.45 35.21 42.69
CA ASP A 453 -5.46 33.81 42.28
C ASP A 453 -6.13 32.89 43.32
N ALA A 454 -5.87 33.13 44.60
CA ALA A 454 -6.53 32.40 45.69
C ALA A 454 -8.04 32.73 45.74
N CYS A 455 -8.40 33.99 45.53
CA CYS A 455 -9.79 34.45 45.44
C CYS A 455 -10.54 33.77 44.28
N LEU A 456 -9.96 33.75 43.07
CA LEU A 456 -10.54 33.08 41.90
C LEU A 456 -10.70 31.57 42.11
N LYS A 457 -9.75 30.91 42.79
CA LYS A 457 -9.89 29.50 43.17
C LYS A 457 -11.07 29.29 44.11
N ALA A 458 -11.21 30.14 45.13
CA ALA A 458 -12.32 30.04 46.08
C ALA A 458 -13.67 30.22 45.38
N ILE A 459 -13.78 31.24 44.51
CA ILE A 459 -14.97 31.50 43.69
C ILE A 459 -15.30 30.29 42.80
N ALA A 460 -14.32 29.76 42.08
CA ALA A 460 -14.53 28.62 41.19
C ALA A 460 -15.03 27.38 41.93
N GLN A 461 -14.51 27.11 43.13
CA GLN A 461 -14.99 26.01 43.96
C GLN A 461 -16.39 26.25 44.50
N THR A 462 -16.73 27.50 44.84
CA THR A 462 -18.09 27.88 45.24
C THR A 462 -19.08 27.69 44.10
N LEU A 463 -18.76 28.16 42.89
CA LEU A 463 -19.59 27.95 41.70
C LEU A 463 -19.81 26.46 41.43
N LYS A 464 -18.73 25.66 41.44
CA LYS A 464 -18.81 24.20 41.22
C LYS A 464 -19.64 23.46 42.28
N LYS A 465 -19.53 23.85 43.56
CA LYS A 465 -20.35 23.26 44.65
C LYS A 465 -21.80 23.75 44.60
N GLY A 466 -22.01 24.95 44.07
CA GLY A 466 -23.31 25.58 43.94
C GLY A 466 -24.14 25.08 42.76
N THR A 467 -23.56 24.31 41.83
CA THR A 467 -24.24 23.72 40.67
C THR A 467 -24.45 22.21 40.82
N ARG A 468 -25.38 21.63 40.05
CA ARG A 468 -25.65 20.18 39.99
C ARG A 468 -24.62 19.47 39.10
N ASN A 469 -24.60 18.13 39.14
CA ASN A 469 -23.75 17.33 38.23
C ASN A 469 -24.16 17.43 36.75
N SER A 470 -25.41 17.78 36.48
CA SER A 470 -25.95 18.04 35.13
C SER A 470 -25.52 19.40 34.57
N ASP A 471 -25.08 20.29 35.44
CA ASP A 471 -24.78 21.68 35.12
C ASP A 471 -23.28 21.83 34.84
N LEU A 472 -22.91 22.86 34.09
CA LEU A 472 -21.52 23.19 33.84
C LEU A 472 -21.17 24.52 34.51
N ALA A 473 -20.17 24.51 35.38
CA ALA A 473 -19.49 25.72 35.85
C ALA A 473 -18.10 25.81 35.20
N ALA A 474 -17.80 26.89 34.51
CA ALA A 474 -16.56 27.07 33.76
C ALA A 474 -15.92 28.43 34.01
N ARG A 475 -14.58 28.51 33.87
CA ARG A 475 -13.88 29.80 33.81
C ARG A 475 -13.87 30.28 32.36
N TYR A 476 -14.49 31.42 32.11
CA TYR A 476 -14.67 31.98 30.78
C TYR A 476 -13.43 32.78 30.34
N GLY A 477 -12.81 33.54 31.25
CA GLY A 477 -11.53 34.21 31.02
C GLY A 477 -11.23 35.25 32.09
N GLY A 478 -9.97 35.38 32.53
CA GLY A 478 -9.61 36.33 33.59
C GLY A 478 -10.42 36.08 34.87
N GLU A 479 -11.24 37.06 35.26
CA GLU A 479 -12.20 37.06 36.36
C GLU A 479 -13.62 36.64 35.99
N GLU A 480 -13.86 36.29 34.73
CA GLU A 480 -15.18 35.90 34.21
C GLU A 480 -15.40 34.39 34.32
N PHE A 481 -16.60 34.01 34.73
CA PHE A 481 -17.08 32.64 34.82
C PHE A 481 -18.39 32.49 34.05
N ALA A 482 -18.71 31.26 33.69
CA ALA A 482 -19.96 30.93 33.02
C ALA A 482 -20.61 29.70 33.66
N LEU A 483 -21.94 29.73 33.79
CA LEU A 483 -22.76 28.59 34.17
C LEU A 483 -23.68 28.23 33.01
N VAL A 484 -23.82 26.93 32.75
CA VAL A 484 -24.82 26.39 31.82
C VAL A 484 -25.70 25.43 32.60
N LEU A 485 -26.99 25.74 32.69
CA LEU A 485 -27.98 25.04 33.52
C LEU A 485 -29.05 24.40 32.62
N PRO A 486 -28.89 23.13 32.21
CA PRO A 486 -29.90 22.42 31.42
C PRO A 486 -31.19 22.22 32.23
N ASP A 487 -32.34 22.16 31.53
CA ASP A 487 -33.63 21.77 32.13
C ASP A 487 -33.98 22.57 33.40
N THR A 488 -33.69 23.87 33.36
CA THR A 488 -33.81 24.79 34.51
C THR A 488 -34.71 25.97 34.14
N ASP A 489 -35.68 26.28 35.00
CA ASP A 489 -36.56 27.44 34.86
C ASP A 489 -36.03 28.67 35.61
N ILE A 490 -36.78 29.77 35.57
CA ILE A 490 -36.37 31.03 36.19
C ILE A 490 -36.30 30.95 37.72
N GLU A 491 -37.26 30.27 38.36
CA GLU A 491 -37.29 30.12 39.83
C GLU A 491 -36.11 29.29 40.32
N MET A 492 -35.84 28.16 39.66
CA MET A 492 -34.70 27.30 39.97
C MET A 492 -33.36 27.99 39.70
N THR A 493 -33.27 28.78 38.64
CA THR A 493 -32.08 29.61 38.34
C THR A 493 -31.81 30.56 39.49
N TYR A 494 -32.82 31.29 39.96
CA TYR A 494 -32.66 32.21 41.10
C TYR A 494 -32.25 31.48 42.37
N HIS A 495 -32.83 30.32 42.68
CA HIS A 495 -32.40 29.52 43.82
C HIS A 495 -30.93 29.07 43.74
N ILE A 496 -30.46 28.70 42.55
CA ILE A 496 -29.04 28.33 42.33
C ILE A 496 -28.13 29.55 42.56
N LEU A 497 -28.47 30.70 41.98
CA LEU A 497 -27.66 31.92 42.10
C LEU A 497 -27.66 32.50 43.52
N GLU A 498 -28.80 32.53 44.21
CA GLU A 498 -28.86 32.94 45.62
C GLU A 498 -28.04 32.02 46.51
N ARG A 499 -28.08 30.70 46.27
CA ARG A 499 -27.26 29.74 47.00
C ARG A 499 -25.78 30.03 46.80
N ILE A 500 -25.36 30.28 45.55
CA ILE A 500 -23.98 30.64 45.22
C ILE A 500 -23.58 31.94 45.93
N GLN A 501 -24.42 32.98 45.88
CA GLN A 501 -24.15 34.25 46.55
C GLN A 501 -24.01 34.09 48.08
N LYS A 502 -24.91 33.34 48.72
CA LYS A 502 -24.84 33.06 50.17
C LYS A 502 -23.59 32.27 50.54
N GLN A 503 -23.22 31.26 49.74
CA GLN A 503 -21.99 30.49 49.95
C GLN A 503 -20.75 31.38 49.78
N LEU A 504 -20.72 32.25 48.77
CA LEU A 504 -19.61 33.17 48.57
C LEU A 504 -19.50 34.17 49.73
N ALA A 505 -20.62 34.74 50.17
CA ALA A 505 -20.66 35.66 51.31
C ALA A 505 -20.14 35.00 52.60
N SER A 506 -20.43 33.70 52.81
CA SER A 506 -19.94 32.95 53.97
C SER A 506 -18.42 32.70 53.98
N LEU A 507 -17.72 32.95 52.87
CA LEU A 507 -16.26 32.89 52.82
C LEU A 507 -15.60 34.15 53.40
N GLU A 508 -16.35 35.24 53.57
CA GLU A 508 -15.90 36.50 54.17
C GLU A 508 -14.54 37.00 53.60
N ILE A 509 -14.34 36.85 52.29
CA ILE A 509 -13.10 37.28 51.61
C ILE A 509 -13.11 38.81 51.55
N LEU A 510 -12.32 39.46 52.40
CA LEU A 510 -12.25 40.92 52.52
C LEU A 510 -11.88 41.60 51.18
N HIS A 511 -12.61 42.65 50.81
CA HIS A 511 -12.38 43.48 49.64
C HIS A 511 -12.51 44.98 49.98
N GLU A 512 -11.45 45.56 50.57
CA GLU A 512 -11.43 46.98 50.98
C GLU A 512 -11.61 47.97 49.82
N GLY A 513 -11.23 47.56 48.60
CA GLY A 513 -11.38 48.38 47.39
C GLY A 513 -12.79 48.35 46.76
N SER A 514 -13.72 47.59 47.34
CA SER A 514 -15.09 47.44 46.88
C SER A 514 -15.99 48.56 47.40
N GLU A 515 -16.75 49.19 46.51
CA GLU A 515 -17.78 50.16 46.87
C GLU A 515 -19.15 49.50 47.12
N VAL A 516 -19.24 48.17 47.00
CA VAL A 516 -20.51 47.41 47.01
C VAL A 516 -20.71 46.66 48.31
N ASN A 517 -19.66 46.00 48.81
CA ASN A 517 -19.69 45.18 50.02
C ASN A 517 -18.26 45.06 50.56
N PRO A 518 -18.04 45.02 51.89
CA PRO A 518 -16.71 44.79 52.47
C PRO A 518 -16.09 43.44 52.08
N TYR A 519 -16.85 42.52 51.51
CA TYR A 519 -16.38 41.23 51.00
C TYR A 519 -16.52 41.13 49.47
N VAL A 520 -15.81 40.17 48.87
CA VAL A 520 -15.87 39.87 47.43
C VAL A 520 -17.28 39.45 47.02
N THR A 521 -17.80 40.07 45.95
CA THR A 521 -19.11 39.77 45.36
C THR A 521 -19.01 39.47 43.87
N ILE A 522 -20.06 38.88 43.31
CA ILE A 522 -20.16 38.53 41.89
C ILE A 522 -21.48 39.07 41.35
N SER A 523 -21.42 39.64 40.14
CA SER A 523 -22.59 40.01 39.36
C SER A 523 -22.88 38.94 38.30
N PHE A 524 -24.16 38.72 37.99
CA PHE A 524 -24.61 37.69 37.06
C PHE A 524 -25.53 38.27 35.97
N GLY A 525 -25.29 37.88 34.72
CA GLY A 525 -26.18 38.14 33.59
C GLY A 525 -26.77 36.84 33.08
N ILE A 526 -28.09 36.79 32.96
CA ILE A 526 -28.83 35.57 32.62
C ILE A 526 -29.43 35.70 31.22
N ALA A 527 -29.34 34.63 30.42
CA ALA A 527 -30.07 34.46 29.17
C ALA A 527 -30.80 33.11 29.18
N PHE A 528 -32.10 33.12 28.85
CA PHE A 528 -32.93 31.92 28.81
C PHE A 528 -33.11 31.43 27.38
N VAL A 529 -32.95 30.12 27.19
CA VAL A 529 -33.14 29.47 25.90
C VAL A 529 -34.34 28.54 25.98
N ASP A 530 -35.33 28.83 25.16
CA ASP A 530 -36.49 27.97 24.96
C ASP A 530 -36.35 27.21 23.63
N VAL A 531 -36.90 25.99 23.59
CA VAL A 531 -36.85 25.04 22.47
C VAL A 531 -37.36 25.65 21.17
N ALA A 532 -38.24 26.66 21.24
CA ALA A 532 -38.86 27.30 20.09
C ALA A 532 -38.01 28.40 19.40
N LYS A 533 -36.88 28.83 19.97
CA LYS A 533 -36.04 29.90 19.40
C LYS A 533 -34.78 29.34 18.73
N SER A 534 -34.67 29.49 17.41
CA SER A 534 -33.41 29.31 16.68
C SER A 534 -32.47 30.47 17.01
N ILE A 535 -31.63 30.31 18.03
CA ILE A 535 -30.64 31.31 18.46
C ILE A 535 -29.23 30.71 18.41
N THR A 536 -28.26 31.48 17.92
CA THR A 536 -26.87 31.04 17.86
C THR A 536 -26.17 31.21 19.21
N SER A 537 -25.13 30.42 19.48
CA SER A 537 -24.33 30.55 20.70
C SER A 537 -23.73 31.96 20.89
N LYS A 538 -23.46 32.69 19.80
CA LYS A 538 -22.96 34.07 19.87
C LYS A 538 -24.02 35.06 20.35
N GLU A 539 -25.24 34.93 19.85
CA GLU A 539 -26.36 35.78 20.27
C GLU A 539 -26.72 35.53 21.74
N LEU A 540 -26.67 34.27 22.19
CA LEU A 540 -26.87 33.90 23.60
C LEU A 540 -25.84 34.52 24.54
N ILE A 541 -24.56 34.44 24.16
CA ILE A 541 -23.48 35.05 24.95
C ILE A 541 -23.66 36.57 24.99
N ALA A 542 -24.06 37.20 23.87
CA ALA A 542 -24.32 38.64 23.83
C ALA A 542 -25.51 39.06 24.70
N GLU A 543 -26.57 38.25 24.77
CA GLU A 543 -27.72 38.49 25.65
C GLU A 543 -27.32 38.41 27.14
N ALA A 544 -26.58 37.36 27.51
CA ALA A 544 -26.08 37.18 28.87
C ALA A 544 -25.10 38.29 29.27
N ASP A 545 -24.25 38.75 28.35
CA ASP A 545 -23.29 39.84 28.57
C ASP A 545 -24.00 41.19 28.78
N SER A 546 -25.01 41.49 27.94
CA SER A 546 -25.87 42.66 28.11
C SER A 546 -26.56 42.66 29.48
N ALA A 547 -27.09 41.51 29.89
CA ALA A 547 -27.70 41.35 31.20
C ALA A 547 -26.68 41.55 32.34
N LEU A 548 -25.47 41.01 32.20
CA LEU A 548 -24.39 41.17 33.18
C LEU A 548 -23.97 42.64 33.32
N TYR A 549 -23.91 43.36 32.20
CA TYR A 549 -23.65 44.79 32.19
C TYR A 549 -24.73 45.58 32.96
N GLN A 550 -26.01 45.24 32.81
CA GLN A 550 -27.08 45.87 33.59
C GLN A 550 -26.99 45.53 35.08
N ALA A 551 -26.67 44.29 35.45
CA ALA A 551 -26.44 43.90 36.84
C ALA A 551 -25.36 44.76 37.49
N LYS A 552 -24.24 45.00 36.77
CA LYS A 552 -23.16 45.88 37.22
C LYS A 552 -23.61 47.34 37.35
N ARG A 553 -24.39 47.87 36.40
CA ARG A 553 -24.90 49.25 36.44
C ARG A 553 -25.89 49.52 37.57
N LEU A 554 -26.71 48.53 37.92
CA LEU A 554 -27.70 48.64 38.98
C LEU A 554 -27.12 48.57 40.39
N GLY A 555 -25.79 48.48 40.51
CA GLY A 555 -25.08 48.49 41.79
C GLY A 555 -24.43 47.17 42.16
N ARG A 556 -24.18 46.27 41.18
CA ARG A 556 -23.42 45.02 41.34
C ARG A 556 -24.01 44.07 42.39
N ASN A 557 -23.30 42.98 42.72
CA ASN A 557 -23.71 41.92 43.65
C ASN A 557 -25.16 41.44 43.46
N ARG A 558 -25.54 41.21 42.20
CA ARG A 558 -26.91 40.83 41.84
C ARG A 558 -26.92 40.07 40.52
N PHE A 559 -28.04 39.43 40.25
CA PHE A 559 -28.35 38.87 38.96
C PHE A 559 -29.35 39.77 38.21
N PHE A 560 -29.24 39.81 36.89
CA PHE A 560 -30.18 40.51 36.02
C PHE A 560 -30.57 39.60 34.84
N TYR A 561 -31.83 39.69 34.43
CA TYR A 561 -32.37 39.06 33.24
C TYR A 561 -33.26 40.10 32.53
N GLN A 562 -33.17 40.17 31.21
CA GLN A 562 -34.00 41.06 30.40
C GLN A 562 -35.18 40.25 29.84
N SER A 563 -36.39 40.52 30.34
CA SER A 563 -37.64 39.88 29.89
C SER A 563 -38.03 40.25 28.47
#